data_AF-A0A2P2LUL2-F1
#
_entry.id   AF-A0A2P2LUL2-F1
#
_cell.length_a   1.000
_cell.length_b   1.000
_cell.length_c   1.000
_cell.angle_alpha   90.00
_cell.angle_beta   90.00
_cell.angle_gamma   90.00
#
_symmetry.space_group_name_H-M   'P 1'
#
loop_
_entity.id
_entity.type
_entity.pdbx_description
1 polymer ?
#
loop_
_entity_poly.entity_id
_entity_poly.type
_entity_poly.pdbx_seq_one_letter_code
_entity_poly.pdbx_strand_id
1 'polypeptide(L)'
;MAAIEAEKRVGEEKEVEEKGGELLFCGGTCWDVIGRKKGAQEGNLVSPTRLRPLVGVDIRFVASGCTSCHCVALDVDGRCYTWGRNEA
;
A
#
# COMPACT_ATOMS: atom_id res chain seq x y z
N MET A 1 -25.97 -47.78 -17.88
CA MET A 1 -25.19 -47.10 -18.93
C MET A 1 -25.74 -45.68 -19.09
N ALA A 2 -25.82 -44.87 -18.03
CA ALA A 2 -24.74 -44.02 -17.55
C ALA A 2 -24.03 -43.26 -18.69
N ALA A 3 -24.80 -42.50 -19.48
CA ALA A 3 -24.26 -41.36 -20.22
C ALA A 3 -24.08 -40.20 -19.23
N ILE A 4 -23.01 -40.37 -18.45
CA ILE A 4 -22.29 -39.37 -17.68
C ILE A 4 -22.20 -38.05 -18.44
N GLU A 5 -23.04 -37.09 -18.04
CA GLU A 5 -22.60 -35.85 -17.40
C GLU A 5 -21.15 -35.46 -17.74
N ALA A 6 -20.96 -34.90 -18.93
CA ALA A 6 -19.67 -34.38 -19.39
C ALA A 6 -19.81 -32.97 -20.00
N GLU A 7 -20.68 -32.14 -19.42
CA GLU A 7 -20.49 -30.69 -19.48
C GLU A 7 -19.88 -30.29 -18.14
N LYS A 8 -18.55 -30.44 -18.10
CA LYS A 8 -17.72 -30.00 -16.99
C LYS A 8 -18.00 -28.52 -16.78
N ARG A 9 -18.70 -28.22 -15.69
CA ARG A 9 -18.96 -26.91 -15.11
C ARG A 9 -17.78 -25.98 -15.39
N VAL A 10 -18.04 -24.89 -16.11
CA VAL A 10 -17.16 -23.72 -16.10
C VAL A 10 -16.95 -23.41 -14.62
N GLY A 11 -15.74 -23.68 -14.13
CA GLY A 11 -15.40 -23.38 -12.76
C GLY A 11 -15.63 -21.90 -12.59
N GLU A 12 -16.53 -21.54 -11.67
CA GLU A 12 -16.48 -20.23 -11.04
C GLU A 12 -15.06 -20.11 -10.50
N GLU A 13 -14.19 -19.39 -11.23
CA GLU A 13 -13.01 -18.79 -10.62
C GLU A 13 -13.59 -17.93 -9.51
N LYS A 14 -13.65 -18.47 -8.30
CA LYS A 14 -13.91 -17.66 -7.13
C LYS A 14 -12.76 -16.68 -7.11
N GLU A 15 -13.02 -15.45 -7.55
CA GLU A 15 -12.18 -14.32 -7.24
C GLU A 15 -11.95 -14.42 -5.74
N VAL A 16 -10.72 -14.80 -5.37
CA VAL A 16 -10.32 -14.80 -3.97
C VAL A 16 -10.34 -13.33 -3.64
N GLU A 17 -11.39 -12.90 -2.94
CA GLU A 17 -11.52 -11.55 -2.43
C GLU A 17 -10.27 -11.28 -1.59
N GLU A 18 -9.30 -10.61 -2.19
CA GLU A 18 -8.03 -10.34 -1.53
C GLU A 18 -8.34 -9.40 -0.38
N LYS A 19 -8.05 -9.85 0.84
CA LYS A 19 -8.25 -9.04 2.02
C LYS A 19 -7.13 -8.03 2.12
N GLY A 20 -7.44 -6.77 1.87
CA GLY A 20 -6.56 -5.65 2.20
C GLY A 20 -6.60 -5.31 3.69
N GLY A 21 -5.70 -4.42 4.08
CA GLY A 21 -5.61 -3.86 5.41
C GLY A 21 -5.58 -2.34 5.41
N GLU A 22 -5.66 -1.77 6.61
CA GLU A 22 -5.53 -0.33 6.81
C GLU A 22 -4.06 0.09 6.84
N LEU A 23 -3.73 1.20 6.17
CA LEU A 23 -2.40 1.76 6.16
C LEU A 23 -2.19 2.77 7.30
N LEU A 24 -1.22 2.48 8.15
CA LEU A 24 -0.68 3.40 9.15
C LEU A 24 0.73 3.83 8.75
N PHE A 25 1.09 5.07 9.06
CA PHE A 25 2.42 5.61 8.83
C PHE A 25 2.93 6.32 10.08
N CYS A 26 4.23 6.22 10.36
CA CYS A 26 4.90 6.97 11.43
C CYS A 26 6.36 7.27 11.07
N GLY A 27 6.99 8.14 11.86
CA GLY A 27 8.37 8.57 11.67
C GLY A 27 8.50 9.86 10.88
N GLY A 28 9.55 9.94 10.06
CA GLY A 28 9.91 11.13 9.30
C GLY A 28 8.88 11.50 8.24
N THR A 29 8.35 12.72 8.29
CA THR A 29 7.39 13.24 7.29
C THR A 29 7.92 14.45 6.53
N CYS A 30 9.03 15.04 6.99
CA CYS A 30 9.70 16.15 6.31
C CYS A 30 10.59 15.61 5.18
N TRP A 31 9.97 15.19 4.09
CA TRP A 31 10.65 14.42 3.03
C TRP A 31 11.87 15.11 2.45
N ASP A 32 11.91 16.43 2.37
CA ASP A 32 13.03 17.18 1.76
C ASP A 32 14.29 17.22 2.62
N VAL A 33 14.15 16.98 3.94
CA VAL A 33 15.23 17.19 4.92
C VAL A 33 15.69 15.90 5.59
N ILE A 34 14.94 14.79 5.49
CA ILE A 34 15.34 13.48 6.03
C ILE A 34 16.73 13.09 5.50
N GLY A 35 17.67 12.79 6.40
CA GLY A 35 19.05 12.45 6.02
C GLY A 35 19.90 13.61 5.48
N ARG A 36 19.42 14.86 5.55
CA ARG A 36 20.17 16.07 5.16
C ARG A 36 20.58 16.90 6.38
N LYS A 37 21.65 17.68 6.23
CA LYS A 37 22.21 18.52 7.31
C LYS A 37 21.41 19.82 7.57
N LYS A 38 20.48 20.20 6.69
CA LYS A 38 19.76 21.48 6.74
C LYS A 38 18.25 21.26 6.69
N GLY A 39 17.54 22.04 7.50
CA GLY A 39 16.08 22.10 7.56
C GLY A 39 15.52 21.54 8.86
N ALA A 40 14.42 22.13 9.34
CA ALA A 40 13.74 21.68 10.55
C ALA A 40 12.95 20.39 10.27
N GLN A 41 13.10 19.39 11.14
CA GLN A 41 12.30 18.17 11.11
C GLN A 41 11.05 18.35 11.98
N GLU A 42 10.13 19.19 11.50
CA GLU A 42 8.88 19.49 12.18
C GLU A 42 7.70 18.70 11.61
N GLY A 43 6.86 18.15 12.48
CA GLY A 43 5.67 17.40 12.06
C GLY A 43 5.89 15.90 11.83
N ASN A 44 7.02 15.35 12.31
CA ASN A 44 7.22 13.91 12.37
C ASN A 44 6.14 13.23 13.23
N LEU A 45 5.75 12.04 12.82
CA LEU A 45 4.71 11.26 13.47
C LEU A 45 5.34 10.36 14.53
N VAL A 46 5.12 10.67 15.81
CA VAL A 46 5.69 9.91 16.95
C VAL A 46 4.99 8.57 17.20
N SER A 47 3.82 8.35 16.58
CA SER A 47 3.04 7.12 16.71
C SER A 47 2.38 6.75 15.37
N PRO A 48 2.04 5.46 15.16
CA PRO A 48 1.28 5.02 13.99
C PRO A 48 0.01 5.86 13.80
N THR A 49 -0.07 6.53 12.66
CA THR A 49 -1.16 7.45 12.33
C THR A 49 -1.78 7.05 11.00
N ARG A 50 -3.12 7.08 10.93
CA ARG A 50 -3.87 6.83 9.70
C ARG A 50 -3.60 7.91 8.67
N LEU A 51 -3.21 7.52 7.46
CA LEU A 51 -3.11 8.45 6.34
C LEU A 51 -4.51 8.73 5.81
N ARG A 52 -5.06 9.90 6.15
CA ARG A 52 -6.40 10.34 5.74
C ARG A 52 -6.75 10.07 4.26
N PRO A 53 -5.85 10.31 3.27
CA PRO A 53 -6.17 10.06 1.86
C PRO A 53 -6.35 8.58 1.49
N LEU A 54 -5.87 7.65 2.33
CA LEU A 54 -5.92 6.20 2.10
C LEU A 54 -6.89 5.49 3.06
N VAL A 55 -7.68 6.24 3.83
CA VAL A 55 -8.74 5.65 4.67
C VAL A 55 -9.80 5.05 3.77
N GLY A 56 -10.12 3.77 3.99
CA GLY A 56 -11.06 3.01 3.16
C GLY A 56 -10.45 2.45 1.87
N VAL A 57 -9.14 2.58 1.68
CA VAL A 57 -8.41 1.87 0.62
C VAL A 57 -7.86 0.57 1.20
N ASP A 58 -8.24 -0.55 0.61
CA ASP A 58 -7.79 -1.87 1.01
C ASP A 58 -6.36 -2.13 0.49
N ILE A 59 -5.36 -1.83 1.33
CA ILE A 59 -3.95 -1.97 0.96
C ILE A 59 -3.48 -3.40 1.22
N ARG A 60 -2.95 -4.07 0.18
CA ARG A 60 -2.39 -5.43 0.28
C ARG A 60 -0.88 -5.47 0.45
N PHE A 61 -0.17 -4.43 -0.01
CA PHE A 61 1.29 -4.41 0.06
C PHE A 61 1.84 -2.98 0.17
N VAL A 62 2.92 -2.81 0.93
CA VAL A 62 3.64 -1.54 1.07
C VAL A 62 5.13 -1.79 0.86
N ALA A 63 5.73 -1.01 -0.03
CA ALA A 63 7.15 -1.03 -0.34
C ALA A 63 7.84 0.27 0.10
N SER A 64 8.98 0.13 0.76
CA SER A 64 9.95 1.20 0.99
C SER A 64 11.34 0.58 1.19
N GLY A 65 12.37 1.40 1.34
CA GLY A 65 13.75 0.95 1.54
C GLY A 65 14.45 1.74 2.63
N CYS A 66 15.45 1.16 3.28
CA CYS A 66 16.22 1.82 4.35
C CYS A 66 16.99 3.07 3.88
N THR A 67 17.25 3.18 2.58
CA THR A 67 17.87 4.35 1.93
C THR A 67 16.86 5.22 1.18
N SER A 68 15.57 4.85 1.20
CA SER A 68 14.50 5.58 0.52
C SER A 68 13.94 6.68 1.41
N CYS A 69 13.45 7.75 0.78
CA CYS A 69 12.62 8.77 1.42
C CYS A 69 11.23 8.83 0.78
N HIS A 70 10.77 7.72 0.19
CA HIS A 70 9.43 7.56 -0.38
C HIS A 70 8.89 6.16 -0.09
N CYS A 71 7.57 6.04 -0.22
CA CYS A 71 6.83 4.80 -0.04
C CYS A 71 5.89 4.59 -1.23
N VAL A 72 5.61 3.32 -1.52
CA VAL A 72 4.61 2.89 -2.49
C VAL A 72 3.67 1.93 -1.80
N ALA A 73 2.37 2.14 -1.93
CA ALA A 73 1.33 1.21 -1.47
C ALA A 73 0.54 0.69 -2.66
N LEU A 74 0.22 -0.61 -2.62
CA LEU A 74 -0.55 -1.32 -3.63
C LEU A 74 -1.86 -1.77 -3.00
N ASP A 75 -2.98 -1.38 -3.60
CA ASP A 75 -4.30 -1.86 -3.20
C ASP A 75 -4.65 -3.22 -3.86
N VAL A 76 -5.76 -3.80 -3.40
CA VAL A 76 -6.32 -5.05 -3.93
C VAL A 76 -6.79 -4.93 -5.38
N ASP A 77 -7.15 -3.72 -5.83
CA ASP A 77 -7.52 -3.42 -7.22
C ASP A 77 -6.30 -3.25 -8.15
N GLY A 78 -5.08 -3.33 -7.60
CA GLY A 78 -3.83 -3.17 -8.35
C GLY A 78 -3.42 -1.72 -8.60
N ARG A 79 -4.04 -0.73 -7.95
CA ARG A 79 -3.64 0.68 -8.02
C ARG A 79 -2.48 0.95 -7.07
N CYS A 80 -1.56 1.78 -7.55
CA CYS A 80 -0.40 2.21 -6.78
C CYS A 80 -0.59 3.64 -6.27
N TYR A 81 -0.30 3.83 -4.98
CA TYR A 81 -0.25 5.12 -4.32
C TYR A 81 1.18 5.39 -3.89
N THR A 82 1.66 6.61 -4.09
CA THR A 82 3.03 6.98 -3.75
C THR A 82 3.04 8.25 -2.93
N TRP A 83 3.96 8.34 -1.98
CA TRP A 83 4.22 9.56 -1.23
C TRP A 83 5.67 9.62 -0.79
N GLY A 84 6.14 10.84 -0.53
CA GLY A 84 7.49 11.11 -0.07
C GLY A 84 8.27 11.98 -1.04
N ARG A 85 9.61 11.88 -0.95
CA ARG A 85 10.54 12.67 -1.74
C ARG A 85 10.45 12.30 -3.22
N ASN A 86 10.22 13.30 -4.07
CA ASN A 86 10.10 13.16 -5.52
C ASN A 86 10.97 14.21 -6.22
N GLU A 87 12.30 14.08 -6.07
CA GLU A 87 13.26 14.96 -6.71
C GLU A 87 13.52 14.53 -8.16
N ALA A 88 13.84 15.50 -9.01
CA ALA A 88 14.21 15.31 -10.41
C ALA A 88 15.69 14.93 -10.57
#